data_AF-A0A7Z9IW92-F1
#
_entry.id   AF-A0A7Z9IW92-F1
#
_cell.length_a   1.000
_cell.length_b   1.000
_cell.length_c   1.000
_cell.angle_alpha   90.00
_cell.angle_beta   90.00
_cell.angle_gamma   90.00
#
_symmetry.space_group_name_H-M   'P 1'
#
loop_
_entity.id
_entity.type
_entity.pdbx_description
1 polymer ?
#
loop_
_entity_poly.entity_id
_entity_poly.type
_entity_poly.pdbx_seq_one_letter_code
_entity_poly.pdbx_strand_id
1 'polypeptide(L)' 'MIQTSEGLDCPTLKAMKVIGGKWKIPIIFNLSQKTHRFGELKRSLCPAEGSITQQMLSKQLKELEDDHMLKRKVFAEVP' A
#
# COMPACT_ATOMS: atom_id res chain seq x y z
N MET A 1 20.81 10.45 -27.83
CA MET A 1 20.06 9.19 -27.75
C MET A 1 20.72 8.38 -26.64
N ILE A 2 20.20 8.46 -25.42
CA ILE A 2 20.85 7.77 -24.29
C ILE A 2 20.48 6.30 -24.40
N GLN A 3 21.50 5.48 -24.67
CA GLN A 3 21.43 4.03 -24.62
C GLN A 3 21.45 3.60 -23.15
N THR A 4 20.51 2.77 -22.73
CA THR A 4 20.61 2.02 -21.47
C THR A 4 20.32 0.55 -21.76
N SER A 5 21.39 -0.18 -22.07
CA SER A 5 21.41 -1.63 -22.14
C SER A 5 21.43 -2.24 -20.73
N GLU A 6 20.55 -3.23 -20.55
CA GLU A 6 20.63 -4.37 -19.63
C GLU A 6 20.73 -4.12 -18.11
N GLY A 7 19.61 -4.40 -17.44
CA GLY A 7 19.55 -4.64 -16.00
C GLY A 7 18.12 -4.57 -15.49
N LEU A 8 17.44 -5.71 -15.40
CA LEU A 8 16.12 -5.85 -14.77
C LEU A 8 16.13 -5.57 -13.24
N ASP A 9 17.22 -5.01 -12.69
CA ASP A 9 17.46 -4.78 -11.26
C ASP A 9 17.95 -3.34 -10.99
N CYS A 10 17.29 -2.33 -11.56
CA CYS A 10 17.44 -0.98 -11.01
C CYS A 10 16.70 -0.93 -9.66
N PRO A 11 17.41 -0.78 -8.51
CA PRO A 11 16.79 -0.80 -7.18
C PRO A 11 15.75 0.32 -7.03
N THR A 12 15.98 1.46 -7.69
CA THR A 12 15.06 2.59 -7.72
C THR A 12 13.76 2.25 -8.43
N LEU A 13 13.80 1.60 -9.60
CA LEU A 13 12.58 1.18 -10.31
C LEU A 13 11.82 0.10 -9.53
N LYS A 14 12.55 -0.81 -8.88
CA LYS A 14 11.97 -1.84 -8.01
C LYS A 14 11.24 -1.22 -6.83
N ALA A 15 11.88 -0.27 -6.14
CA ALA A 15 11.25 0.48 -5.06
C ALA A 15 10.01 1.23 -5.56
N MET A 16 10.10 1.95 -6.68
CA MET A 16 8.97 2.67 -7.27
C MET A 16 7.81 1.77 -7.67
N LYS A 17 8.06 0.51 -8.04
CA LYS A 17 7.00 -0.47 -8.31
C LYS A 17 6.28 -0.90 -7.02
N VAL A 18 7.03 -1.06 -5.94
CA VAL A 18 6.50 -1.47 -4.63
C VAL A 18 5.75 -0.33 -3.94
N ILE A 19 6.34 0.86 -3.87
CA ILE A 19 5.77 2.00 -3.11
C ILE A 19 5.01 3.01 -3.97
N GLY A 20 5.14 2.94 -5.29
CA GLY A 20 4.48 3.86 -6.20
C GLY A 20 2.96 3.67 -6.27
N GLY A 21 2.28 4.72 -6.72
CA GLY A 21 0.82 4.77 -6.84
C GLY A 21 0.17 5.72 -5.84
N LYS A 22 -1.09 6.10 -6.10
CA LYS A 22 -1.82 7.13 -5.33
C LYS A 22 -2.01 6.74 -3.85
N TRP A 23 -2.11 5.45 -3.55
CA TRP A 23 -2.62 4.97 -2.25
C TRP A 23 -1.58 4.28 -1.36
N LYS A 24 -0.51 3.70 -1.93
CA LYS A 24 0.47 2.92 -1.16
C LYS A 24 1.21 3.75 -0.11
N ILE A 25 1.72 4.93 -0.48
CA ILE A 25 2.41 5.83 0.46
C ILE A 25 1.50 6.28 1.60
N PRO A 26 0.27 6.81 1.36
CA PRO A 26 -0.67 7.12 2.44
C PRO A 26 -0.99 5.94 3.36
N ILE A 27 -1.18 4.74 2.81
CA ILE A 27 -1.44 3.52 3.58
C ILE A 27 -0.27 3.22 4.51
N ILE A 28 0.95 3.16 3.96
CA ILE A 28 2.16 2.87 4.74
C ILE A 28 2.37 3.92 5.82
N PHE A 29 2.20 5.21 5.49
CA PHE A 29 2.36 6.30 6.44
C PHE A 29 1.38 6.18 7.63
N ASN A 30 0.10 5.89 7.38
CA ASN A 30 -0.88 5.70 8.46
C ASN A 30 -0.52 4.48 9.33
N LEU A 31 -0.15 3.36 8.70
CA LEU A 31 0.20 2.13 9.41
C LEU A 31 1.53 2.22 10.17
N SER A 32 2.43 3.11 9.75
CA SER A 32 3.69 3.38 10.47
C SER A 32 3.48 4.07 11.80
N GLN A 33 2.40 4.84 11.95
CA GLN A 33 2.08 5.57 13.17
C GLN A 33 1.35 4.70 14.18
N LYS A 34 0.39 3.88 13.72
CA LYS A 34 -0.34 2.94 14.57
C LYS A 34 -0.94 1.79 13.76
N THR A 35 -1.30 0.71 14.45
CA THR A 35 -2.13 -0.34 13.86
C THR A 35 -3.56 0.17 13.69
N HIS A 36 -4.14 -0.03 12.51
CA HIS A 36 -5.51 0.38 12.19
C HIS A 36 -6.40 -0.83 11.86
N ARG A 37 -7.67 -0.80 12.26
CA ARG A 37 -8.69 -1.69 11.65
C ARG A 37 -8.97 -1.22 10.22
N PHE A 38 -9.42 -2.13 9.35
CA PHE A 38 -9.68 -1.84 7.93
C PHE A 38 -10.59 -0.61 7.73
N GLY A 39 -11.68 -0.52 8.50
CA GLY A 39 -12.63 0.60 8.41
C GLY A 39 -12.06 1.94 8.91
N GLU A 40 -11.15 1.91 9.88
CA GLU A 40 -10.47 3.11 10.39
C GLU A 40 -9.43 3.61 9.41
N LEU A 41 -8.64 2.69 8.85
CA LEU A 41 -7.67 3.00 7.81
C LEU A 41 -8.35 3.61 6.58
N LYS A 42 -9.48 3.03 6.15
CA LYS A 42 -10.27 3.61 5.04
C LYS A 42 -10.70 5.05 5.33
N ARG A 43 -11.14 5.34 6.57
CA ARG A 43 -11.57 6.68 6.98
C ARG A 43 -10.41 7.67 7.07
N SER A 44 -9.23 7.25 7.55
CA SER A 44 -8.06 8.13 7.59
C SER A 44 -7.48 8.42 6.20
N LEU A 45 -7.75 7.53 5.24
CA LEU A 45 -7.35 7.67 3.83
C LEU A 45 -8.40 8.38 2.97
N CYS A 46 -9.31 9.16 3.53
CA CYS A 46 -10.23 10.02 2.77
C CYS A 46 -9.60 11.40 2.55
N PRO A 47 -8.99 11.69 1.38
CA PRO A 47 -8.45 13.00 1.07
C PRO A 47 -9.54 13.88 0.42
N ALA A 48 -9.26 15.18 0.26
CA ALA A 48 -10.13 16.12 -0.41
C ALA A 48 -10.40 15.79 -1.90
N GLU A 49 -9.50 15.04 -2.56
CA GLU A 49 -9.58 14.68 -3.99
C GLU A 49 -10.10 13.26 -4.27
N GLY A 50 -10.92 12.73 -3.36
CA GLY A 50 -11.72 11.52 -3.59
C GLY A 50 -11.35 10.32 -2.70
N SER A 51 -12.38 9.67 -2.17
CA SER A 51 -12.26 8.57 -1.21
C SER A 51 -11.79 7.26 -1.86
N ILE A 52 -10.89 6.53 -1.20
CA ILE A 52 -10.52 5.17 -1.61
C ILE A 52 -11.71 4.22 -1.45
N THR A 53 -12.01 3.43 -2.49
CA THR A 53 -13.05 2.40 -2.42
C THR A 53 -12.56 1.21 -1.58
N GLN A 54 -13.48 0.43 -1.00
CA GLN A 54 -13.09 -0.75 -0.22
C GLN A 54 -12.31 -1.76 -1.07
N GLN A 55 -12.73 -1.98 -2.32
CA GLN A 55 -12.06 -2.88 -3.25
C GLN A 55 -10.63 -2.40 -3.56
N MET A 56 -10.44 -1.10 -3.82
CA MET A 56 -9.11 -0.54 -4.06
C MET A 56 -8.22 -0.67 -2.82
N LEU A 57 -8.72 -0.31 -1.63
CA LEU A 57 -7.96 -0.46 -0.39
C LEU A 57 -7.55 -1.91 -0.15
N SER A 58 -8.47 -2.87 -0.32
CA SER A 58 -8.17 -4.29 -0.14
C SER A 58 -7.13 -4.79 -1.15
N LYS A 59 -7.18 -4.33 -2.40
CA LYS A 59 -6.19 -4.68 -3.42
C LYS A 59 -4.81 -4.15 -3.05
N GLN A 60 -4.73 -2.87 -2.67
CA GLN A 60 -3.47 -2.23 -2.30
C GLN A 60 -2.85 -2.83 -1.03
N LEU A 61 -3.67 -3.17 -0.04
CA LEU A 61 -3.18 -3.88 1.16
C LEU A 61 -2.64 -5.26 0.82
N LYS A 62 -3.29 -6.00 -0.09
CA LYS A 62 -2.83 -7.32 -0.52
C LYS A 62 -1.51 -7.24 -1.30
N GLU A 63 -1.38 -6.28 -2.22
CA GLU A 63 -0.11 -6.03 -2.93
C GLU A 63 1.03 -5.71 -1.94
N LEU A 64 0.77 -4.85 -0.95
CA LEU A 64 1.76 -4.51 0.07
C LEU A 64 2.09 -5.69 1.02
N GLU A 65 1.15 -6.59 1.25
CA GLU A 65 1.37 -7.84 1.99
C GLU A 65 2.24 -8.82 1.18
N ASP A 66 1.94 -8.97 -0.12
CA ASP A 66 2.72 -9.80 -1.06
C ASP A 66 4.16 -9.24 -1.24
N ASP A 67 4.31 -7.91 -1.24
CA ASP A 67 5.61 -7.22 -1.23
C ASP A 67 6.30 -7.23 0.15
N HIS A 68 5.74 -7.91 1.16
CA HIS A 68 6.26 -8.05 2.53
C HIS A 68 6.42 -6.71 3.29
N MET A 69 5.70 -5.67 2.85
CA MET A 69 5.70 -4.33 3.47
C MET A 69 4.75 -4.24 4.65
N LEU A 70 3.70 -5.06 4.69
CA LEU A 70 2.69 -5.05 5.75
C LEU A 70 2.47 -6.45 6.34
N LYS A 71 2.06 -6.49 7.61
CA LYS A 71 1.57 -7.72 8.27
C LYS A 71 0.10 -7.55 8.59
N ARG A 72 -0.75 -8.35 7.96
CA ARG A 72 -2.18 -8.38 8.25
C ARG A 72 -2.47 -9.43 9.32
N LYS A 73 -3.13 -9.02 10.41
CA LYS A 73 -3.64 -9.95 11.43
C LYS A 73 -5.16 -10.05 11.31
N VAL A 74 -5.65 -11.26 11.03
CA VAL A 74 -7.08 -11.56 11.09
C VAL A 74 -7.40 -11.97 12.52
N PHE A 75 -8.32 -11.24 13.14
CA PHE A 75 -8.88 -11.61 14.44
C PHE A 75 -10.18 -12.36 14.15
N ALA A 76 -10.29 -13.60 14.63
CA ALA A 76 -11.58 -14.28 14.65
C ALA A 76 -12.44 -13.56 15.70
N GLU A 77 -13.48 -12.87 15.26
CA GLU A 77 -14.50 -12.34 16.16
C GLU A 77 -15.31 -13.55 16.64
N VAL A 78 -15.25 -13.83 17.94
CA VAL A 78 -16.13 -14.82 18.56
C VAL A 78 -17.53 -14.20 18.60
N PRO A 79 -18.58 -14.91 18.12
CA PRO A 79 -19.94 -14.38 18.02
C PRO A 79 -20.51 -13.83 19.33
#